data_AF-A0A382XSS4-F1
#
_entry.id   AF-A0A382XSS4-F1
#
_cell.length_a   1.000
_cell.length_b   1.000
_cell.length_c   1.000
_cell.angle_alpha   90.00
_cell.angle_beta   90.00
_cell.angle_gamma   90.00
#
_symmetry.space_group_name_H-M   'P 1'
#
loop_
_entity.id
_entity.type
_entity.pdbx_description
1 polymer ?
#
loop_
_entity_poly.entity_id
_entity_poly.type
_entity_poly.pdbx_seq_one_letter_code
_entity_poly.pdbx_strand_id
1 'polypeptide(L)'
;VLRVRDLVVEFKAAEGLIRAVDGVSFTVPEGKTVALVGESGSGKSVVSQTIMQILPNTGKIVGGEVLFHDPDRLGSFVDLAKLPAESKEMRAVRGRRISIIFQ
;
A
#
# COMPACT_ATOMS: atom_id res chain seq x y z
N VAL A 1 9.23 -4.00 9.76
CA VAL A 1 8.64 -5.01 8.84
C VAL A 1 7.37 -4.45 8.20
N LEU A 2 7.11 -4.73 6.91
CA LEU A 2 5.86 -4.41 6.21
C LEU A 2 5.18 -5.70 5.74
N ARG A 3 3.88 -5.84 5.96
CA ARG A 3 3.07 -6.98 5.49
C ARG A 3 1.86 -6.47 4.74
N VAL A 4 1.63 -7.01 3.55
CA VAL A 4 0.41 -6.80 2.76
C VAL A 4 -0.33 -8.12 2.76
N ARG A 5 -1.64 -8.09 3.08
CA ARG A 5 -2.47 -9.30 3.17
C ARG A 5 -3.79 -9.08 2.47
N ASP A 6 -4.10 -10.01 1.58
CA ASP A 6 -5.33 -10.12 0.80
C ASP A 6 -5.78 -8.76 0.24
N LEU A 7 -4.82 -7.97 -0.21
CA LEU A 7 -5.05 -6.60 -0.63
C LEU A 7 -5.89 -6.59 -1.91
N VAL A 8 -7.00 -5.87 -1.87
CA VAL A 8 -7.88 -5.67 -3.02
C VAL A 8 -8.05 -4.18 -3.28
N VAL A 9 -7.76 -3.75 -4.50
CA VAL A 9 -7.86 -2.36 -4.93
C VAL A 9 -8.69 -2.27 -6.20
N GLU A 10 -9.74 -1.44 -6.16
CA GLU A 10 -10.64 -1.22 -7.27
C GLU A 10 -10.63 0.26 -7.70
N PHE A 11 -10.73 0.49 -9.01
CA PHE A 11 -10.83 1.81 -9.61
C PHE A 11 -12.17 1.99 -10.29
N LYS A 12 -12.77 3.16 -10.11
CA LYS A 12 -13.91 3.60 -10.92
C LYS A 12 -13.41 4.04 -12.30
N ALA A 13 -13.91 3.38 -13.35
CA ALA A 13 -13.73 3.75 -14.74
C ALA A 13 -15.09 4.02 -15.41
N ALA A 14 -15.08 4.59 -16.62
CA ALA A 14 -16.31 4.90 -17.37
C ALA A 14 -17.17 3.65 -17.63
N GLU A 15 -16.52 2.50 -17.83
CA GLU A 15 -17.16 1.22 -18.18
C GLU A 15 -17.48 0.35 -16.95
N GLY A 16 -17.13 0.79 -15.74
CA GLY A 16 -17.41 0.06 -14.51
C GLY A 16 -16.26 0.07 -13.50
N LEU A 17 -16.27 -0.91 -12.59
CA LEU A 17 -15.21 -1.11 -11.60
C LEU A 17 -14.11 -1.99 -12.19
N ILE A 18 -12.87 -1.52 -12.12
CA ILE A 18 -11.68 -2.28 -12.51
C ILE A 18 -10.96 -2.72 -11.24
N ARG A 19 -10.85 -4.03 -11.04
CA ARG A 19 -10.02 -4.59 -9.96
C ARG A 19 -8.57 -4.67 -10.42
N ALA A 20 -7.75 -3.73 -9.95
CA ALA A 20 -6.35 -3.61 -10.35
C ALA A 20 -5.39 -4.42 -9.45
N VAL A 21 -5.84 -4.75 -8.23
CA VAL A 21 -5.16 -5.66 -7.30
C VAL A 21 -6.22 -6.58 -6.72
N ASP A 22 -5.98 -7.89 -6.77
CA ASP A 22 -6.94 -8.92 -6.35
C ASP A 22 -6.28 -9.93 -5.42
N GLY A 23 -6.44 -9.75 -4.10
CA GLY A 23 -6.00 -10.71 -3.10
C GLY A 23 -4.48 -10.84 -2.95
N VAL A 24 -3.73 -9.75 -3.15
CA VAL A 24 -2.26 -9.81 -3.09
C VAL A 24 -1.78 -9.88 -1.64
N SER A 25 -0.89 -10.85 -1.37
CA SER A 25 -0.28 -11.08 -0.06
C SER A 25 1.24 -11.22 -0.18
N PHE A 26 2.00 -10.39 0.53
CA PHE A 26 3.46 -10.50 0.63
C PHE A 26 4.01 -9.79 1.88
N THR A 27 5.28 -10.04 2.19
CA THR A 27 5.99 -9.39 3.30
C THR A 27 7.30 -8.79 2.79
N VAL A 28 7.63 -7.59 3.27
CA VAL A 28 8.97 -7.01 3.21
C VAL A 28 9.60 -7.17 4.59
N PRO A 29 10.47 -8.18 4.79
CA PRO A 29 11.14 -8.40 6.05
C PRO A 29 12.10 -7.25 6.38
N GLU A 30 12.41 -7.11 7.67
CA GLU A 30 13.40 -6.13 8.11
C GLU A 30 14.80 -6.47 7.57
N GLY A 31 15.52 -5.44 7.11
CA GLY A 31 16.86 -5.60 6.54
C GLY A 31 16.92 -6.39 5.23
N LYS A 32 15.79 -6.56 4.53
CA LYS A 32 15.72 -7.28 3.24
C LYS A 32 15.18 -6.41 2.12
N THR A 33 15.66 -6.69 0.91
CA THR A 33 15.13 -6.12 -0.33
C THR A 33 14.20 -7.13 -0.97
N VAL A 34 13.00 -6.67 -1.35
CA VAL A 34 12.00 -7.47 -2.06
C VAL A 34 11.71 -6.80 -3.39
N ALA A 35 11.71 -7.59 -4.47
CA ALA A 35 11.36 -7.12 -5.81
C ALA A 35 9.97 -7.62 -6.20
N LEU A 36 9.12 -6.72 -6.67
CA LEU A 36 7.83 -7.04 -7.28
C LEU A 36 7.95 -6.89 -8.80
N VAL A 37 7.89 -8.00 -9.53
CA VAL A 37 8.09 -8.05 -10.98
C VAL A 37 6.81 -8.52 -11.69
N GLY A 38 6.65 -8.11 -12.95
CA GLY A 38 5.48 -8.44 -13.76
C GLY A 38 5.31 -7.49 -14.95
N GLU A 39 4.43 -7.84 -15.88
CA GLU A 39 4.18 -7.07 -17.12
C GLU A 39 3.60 -5.67 -16.85
N SER A 40 3.67 -4.79 -17.86
CA SER A 40 3.00 -3.48 -17.77
C SER A 40 1.51 -3.67 -17.47
N GLY A 41 0.96 -2.86 -16.55
CA GLY A 41 -0.44 -2.98 -16.14
C GLY A 41 -0.76 -4.04 -15.09
N SER A 42 0.20 -4.86 -14.65
CA SER A 42 -0.02 -5.94 -13.66
C SER A 42 -0.28 -5.48 -12.21
N GLY A 43 -0.57 -4.21 -11.96
CA GLY A 43 -0.88 -3.69 -10.62
C GLY A 43 0.31 -3.33 -9.72
N LYS A 44 1.58 -3.45 -10.17
CA LYS A 44 2.77 -3.15 -9.35
C LYS A 44 2.78 -1.74 -8.75
N SER A 45 2.56 -0.73 -9.59
CA SER A 45 2.50 0.68 -9.17
C SER A 45 1.28 0.95 -8.29
N VAL A 46 0.17 0.24 -8.53
CA VAL A 46 -1.01 0.34 -7.68
C VAL A 46 -0.71 -0.15 -6.28
N VAL A 47 -0.02 -1.29 -6.13
CA VAL A 47 0.41 -1.81 -4.83
C VAL A 47 1.29 -0.80 -4.09
N SER A 48 2.30 -0.22 -4.74
CA SER A 48 3.20 0.75 -4.09
C SER A 48 2.47 2.04 -3.69
N GLN A 49 1.60 2.56 -4.56
CA GLN A 49 0.75 3.73 -4.25
C GLN A 49 -0.24 3.46 -3.13
N THR A 50 -0.77 2.23 -3.05
CA THR A 50 -1.70 1.80 -1.99
C THR A 50 -1.03 1.77 -0.63
N ILE A 51 0.18 1.21 -0.54
CA ILE A 51 0.99 1.22 0.70
C ILE A 51 1.23 2.67 1.16
N MET A 52 1.48 3.57 0.20
CA MET A 52 1.69 4.98 0.45
C MET A 52 0.39 5.78 0.66
N GLN A 53 -0.81 5.17 0.56
CA GLN A 53 -2.10 5.87 0.64
C GLN A 53 -2.26 7.04 -0.37
N ILE A 54 -1.57 6.99 -1.51
CA ILE A 54 -1.56 8.06 -2.55
C ILE A 54 -2.31 7.65 -3.82
N LEU A 55 -3.27 6.73 -3.70
CA LEU A 55 -4.14 6.38 -4.82
C LEU A 55 -4.92 7.62 -5.28
N PRO A 56 -5.20 7.75 -6.59
CA PRO A 56 -6.11 8.79 -7.07
C PRO A 56 -7.52 8.56 -6.48
N ASN A 57 -8.36 9.59 -6.47
CA ASN A 57 -9.72 9.53 -5.92
C ASN A 57 -10.63 8.47 -6.57
N THR A 58 -10.27 7.99 -7.77
CA THR A 58 -10.96 6.90 -8.46
C THR A 58 -10.63 5.53 -7.87
N GLY A 59 -9.47 5.37 -7.21
CA GLY A 59 -8.99 4.13 -6.60
C GLY A 59 -9.39 4.01 -5.14
N LYS A 60 -9.81 2.81 -4.73
CA LYS A 60 -10.16 2.49 -3.35
C LYS A 60 -9.63 1.14 -2.95
N ILE A 61 -9.14 1.05 -1.71
CA ILE A 61 -8.92 -0.22 -1.05
C ILE A 61 -10.29 -0.76 -0.65
N VAL A 62 -10.65 -1.93 -1.15
CA VAL A 62 -11.96 -2.58 -0.88
C VAL A 62 -11.81 -3.84 -0.03
N GLY A 63 -10.57 -4.29 0.22
CA GLY A 63 -10.27 -5.44 1.05
C GLY A 63 -8.80 -5.54 1.41
N GLY A 64 -8.53 -6.35 2.44
CA GLY A 64 -7.18 -6.62 2.93
C GLY A 64 -6.64 -5.57 3.91
N GLU A 65 -5.36 -5.71 4.24
CA GLU A 65 -4.65 -4.86 5.20
C GLU A 65 -3.20 -4.58 4.75
N VAL A 66 -2.68 -3.42 5.16
CA VAL A 66 -1.28 -3.02 4.95
C VAL A 66 -0.66 -2.75 6.31
N LEU A 67 -0.09 -3.79 6.92
CA LEU A 67 0.44 -3.76 8.27
C LEU A 67 1.90 -3.32 8.29
N PHE A 68 2.17 -2.19 8.94
CA PHE A 68 3.51 -1.67 9.13
C PHE A 68 3.93 -1.68 10.61
N HIS A 69 5.09 -2.24 10.90
CA HIS A 69 5.74 -2.14 12.20
C HIS A 69 6.89 -1.13 12.12
N ASP A 70 6.69 0.03 12.76
CA ASP A 70 7.69 1.10 12.88
C ASP A 70 8.71 0.72 13.97
N PRO A 71 9.99 0.54 13.64
CA PRO A 71 10.99 0.12 14.62
C PRO A 71 11.25 1.14 15.74
N ASP A 72 10.94 2.43 15.56
CA ASP A 72 11.13 3.43 16.63
C ASP A 72 9.85 3.72 17.41
N ARG A 73 8.77 2.96 17.19
CA ARG A 73 7.58 3.00 18.05
C ARG A 73 7.46 1.68 18.82
N LEU A 74 7.53 1.78 20.14
CA LEU A 74 7.09 0.70 21.03
C LEU A 74 5.59 0.47 20.79
N GLY A 75 5.23 -0.68 20.21
CA GLY A 75 3.83 -0.99 19.90
C GLY A 75 3.64 -2.11 18.89
N SER A 76 2.36 -2.37 18.55
CA SER A 76 1.95 -3.34 17.54
C SER A 76 1.99 -2.76 16.13
N PHE A 77 1.72 -3.61 15.12
CA PHE A 77 1.52 -3.17 13.75
C PHE A 77 0.43 -2.10 13.64
N VAL A 78 0.64 -1.12 12.75
CA VAL A 78 -0.35 -0.14 12.32
C VAL A 78 -0.82 -0.54 10.93
N ASP A 79 -2.14 -0.59 10.73
CA ASP A 79 -2.73 -0.83 9.43
C ASP A 79 -2.83 0.50 8.66
N LEU A 80 -1.92 0.70 7.71
CA LEU A 80 -1.86 1.89 6.86
C LEU A 80 -3.10 2.01 5.97
N ALA A 81 -3.77 0.90 5.64
CA ALA A 81 -4.98 0.92 4.82
C ALA A 81 -6.18 1.58 5.52
N LYS A 82 -6.14 1.66 6.86
CA LYS A 82 -7.19 2.24 7.70
C LYS A 82 -6.91 3.67 8.14
N LEU A 83 -5.71 4.19 7.85
CA LEU A 83 -5.39 5.58 8.16
C LEU A 83 -5.99 6.51 7.10
N PRO A 84 -6.66 7.60 7.48
CA PRO A 84 -7.05 8.62 6.52
C PRO A 84 -5.80 9.16 5.81
N ALA A 85 -5.86 9.33 4.49
CA ALA A 85 -4.71 9.74 3.67
C ALA A 85 -4.09 11.08 4.13
N GLU A 86 -4.90 11.99 4.67
CA GLU A 86 -4.49 13.33 5.15
C GLU A 86 -4.15 13.38 6.65
N SER A 87 -4.24 12.24 7.35
CA SER A 87 -3.98 12.14 8.78
C SER A 87 -2.54 12.52 9.15
N LYS A 88 -2.32 12.98 10.39
CA LYS A 88 -0.97 13.26 10.89
C LYS A 88 -0.14 11.97 10.98
N GLU A 89 -0.81 10.86 11.28
CA GLU A 89 -0.28 9.51 11.36
C GLU A 89 0.26 9.06 10.01
N MET A 90 -0.54 9.17 8.94
CA MET A 90 -0.07 8.80 7.60
C MET A 90 1.07 9.71 7.13
N ARG A 91 0.99 11.01 7.40
CA ARG A 91 2.08 11.96 7.11
C ARG A 91 3.37 11.64 7.86
N ALA A 92 3.30 11.15 9.10
CA ALA A 92 4.48 10.75 9.87
C ALA A 92 5.14 9.46 9.34
N VAL A 93 4.41 8.63 8.60
CA VAL A 93 4.95 7.44 7.91
C VAL A 93 5.61 7.84 6.59
N ARG A 94 4.93 8.69 5.79
CA ARG A 94 5.45 9.14 4.49
C ARG A 94 6.74 9.96 4.64
N GLY A 95 7.70 9.72 3.74
CA GLY A 95 8.96 10.44 3.67
C GLY A 95 9.98 10.03 4.74
N ARG A 96 9.54 9.87 5.99
CA ARG A 96 10.43 9.52 7.12
C ARG A 96 10.60 8.01 7.30
N ARG A 97 9.55 7.20 7.06
CA ARG A 97 9.58 5.73 7.22
C ARG A 97 9.46 4.99 5.92
N ILE A 98 8.53 5.45 5.08
CA ILE A 98 8.28 4.86 3.78
C ILE A 98 8.29 5.99 2.76
N SER A 99 9.10 5.82 1.73
CA SER A 99 9.31 6.80 0.67
C SER A 99 9.19 6.09 -0.66
N ILE A 100 8.70 6.82 -1.66
CA ILE A 100 8.63 6.37 -3.04
C ILE A 100 9.46 7.31 -3.88
N ILE A 101 10.29 6.75 -4.76
CA ILE A 101 11.06 7.50 -5.75
C ILE A 101 10.44 7.15 -7.10
N PHE A 102 9.91 8.15 -7.79
CA PHE A 102 9.45 8.00 -9.16
C PHE A 102 10.63 8.28 -10.10
N GLN A 103 10.71 7.49 -11.18
CA GLN A 103 11.55 7.78 -12.34
C GLN A 103 10.67 8.33 -13.46
#